data_AF-A0A6J4H1A9-F1
#
_entry.id   AF-A0A6J4H1A9-F1
#
_cell.length_a   1.000
_cell.length_b   1.000
_cell.length_c   1.000
_cell.angle_alpha   90.00
_cell.angle_beta   90.00
_cell.angle_gamma   90.00
#
_symmetry.space_group_name_H-M   'P 1'
#
loop_
_entity.id
_entity.type
_entity.pdbx_description
1 polymer ?
#
loop_
_entity_poly.entity_id
_entity_poly.type
_entity_poly.pdbx_seq_one_letter_code
_entity_poly.pdbx_strand_id
1 'polypeptide(L)'
;RADNLARHLRVRPRGLPPPGCAVVLLDDVLTTGATARAATARLAAAGRPVDVVVVLTLADRRAQRSLVRVGTVPGAPRHPCGRRDVA
;
A
#
# COMPACT_ATOMS: atom_id res chain seq x y z
N ARG A 1 7.37 -12.78 -14.45
CA ARG A 1 6.24 -11.82 -14.62
C ARG A 1 6.31 -10.65 -13.64
N ALA A 2 6.56 -10.88 -12.34
CA ALA A 2 6.75 -9.79 -11.36
C ALA A 2 7.83 -8.77 -11.76
N ASP A 3 8.90 -9.22 -12.41
CA ASP A 3 9.98 -8.34 -12.90
C ASP A 3 9.53 -7.31 -13.93
N ASN A 4 8.49 -7.62 -14.72
CA ASN A 4 7.95 -6.66 -15.69
C ASN A 4 7.36 -5.47 -14.96
N LEU A 5 6.68 -5.70 -13.84
CA LEU A 5 6.04 -4.64 -13.09
C LEU A 5 7.06 -3.81 -12.30
N ALA A 6 8.08 -4.47 -11.75
CA ALA A 6 9.20 -3.77 -11.12
C ALA A 6 9.90 -2.82 -12.11
N ARG A 7 10.00 -3.11 -13.41
CA ARG A 7 10.61 -2.14 -14.35
C ARG A 7 9.74 -0.92 -14.65
N HIS A 8 8.43 -0.99 -14.43
CA HIS A 8 7.49 0.07 -14.79
C HIS A 8 6.97 0.89 -13.59
N LEU A 9 7.18 0.43 -12.35
CA LEU A 9 6.81 1.19 -11.15
C LEU A 9 7.81 2.31 -10.87
N ARG A 10 7.35 3.57 -10.83
CA ARG A 10 8.20 4.72 -10.51
C ARG A 10 7.73 5.37 -9.21
N VAL A 11 8.66 5.54 -8.27
CA VAL A 11 8.42 6.37 -7.08
C VAL A 11 8.53 7.84 -7.49
N ARG A 12 7.54 8.65 -7.13
CA ARG A 12 7.55 10.10 -7.36
C ARG A 12 7.94 10.80 -6.04
N PRO A 13 9.15 11.37 -5.90
CA PRO A 13 9.61 11.92 -4.63
C PRO A 13 8.70 13.00 -4.04
N ARG A 14 8.16 13.88 -4.89
CA ARG A 14 7.22 14.96 -4.48
C ARG A 14 5.85 14.46 -4.00
N GLY A 15 5.53 13.19 -4.27
CA GLY A 15 4.27 12.55 -3.87
C GLY A 15 4.40 11.61 -2.68
N LEU A 16 5.60 11.42 -2.13
CA LEU A 16 5.80 10.54 -1.00
C LEU A 16 5.17 11.13 0.26
N PRO A 17 4.61 10.28 1.15
CA PRO A 17 4.29 10.68 2.51
C PRO A 17 5.53 11.30 3.20
N PRO A 18 5.35 12.18 4.19
CA PRO A 18 6.47 12.62 5.02
C PRO A 18 7.15 11.42 5.71
N PRO A 19 8.46 11.51 6.05
CA PRO A 19 9.14 10.49 6.84
C PRO A 19 8.40 10.23 8.17
N GLY A 20 8.39 8.97 8.62
CA GLY A 20 7.75 8.58 9.89
C GLY A 20 6.22 8.50 9.85
N CYS A 21 5.58 8.85 8.72
CA CYS A 21 4.15 8.62 8.54
C CYS A 21 3.89 7.15 8.15
N ALA A 22 2.86 6.55 8.75
CA ALA A 22 2.34 5.28 8.26
C ALA A 22 1.93 5.38 6.77
N VAL A 23 2.17 4.31 6.03
CA VAL A 23 1.94 4.22 4.60
C VAL A 23 0.96 3.09 4.35
N VAL A 24 -0.23 3.45 3.85
CA VAL A 24 -1.23 2.49 3.38
C VAL A 24 -1.15 2.41 1.87
N LEU A 25 -0.94 1.20 1.36
CA LEU A 25 -1.05 0.92 -0.07
C LEU A 25 -2.49 0.53 -0.38
N LEU A 26 -3.17 1.31 -1.22
CA LEU A 26 -4.51 1.00 -1.70
C LEU A 26 -4.43 0.47 -3.13
N ASP A 27 -5.08 -0.67 -3.39
CA ASP A 27 -5.23 -1.25 -4.73
C ASP A 27 -6.71 -1.61 -4.97
N ASP A 28 -7.14 -1.69 -6.22
CA ASP A 28 -8.50 -2.10 -6.55
C ASP A 28 -8.64 -3.62 -6.49
N VAL A 29 -7.77 -4.35 -7.18
CA VAL A 29 -7.86 -5.80 -7.37
C VAL A 29 -6.51 -6.45 -7.06
N LEU A 30 -6.48 -7.27 -6.01
CA LEU A 30 -5.34 -8.14 -5.78
C LEU A 30 -5.55 -9.51 -6.41
N THR A 31 -4.73 -9.79 -7.43
CA THR A 31 -4.66 -11.09 -8.12
C THR A 31 -3.57 -11.96 -7.48
N THR A 32 -2.36 -11.94 -8.03
CA THR A 32 -1.19 -12.69 -7.52
C THR A 32 -0.43 -11.95 -6.41
N GLY A 33 -0.82 -10.70 -6.13
CA GLY A 33 -0.10 -9.79 -5.24
C GLY A 33 1.24 -9.29 -5.78
N ALA A 34 1.57 -9.55 -7.06
CA ALA A 34 2.84 -9.09 -7.66
C ALA A 34 2.98 -7.55 -7.62
N THR A 35 1.87 -6.82 -7.85
CA THR A 35 1.81 -5.36 -7.75
C THR A 35 2.10 -4.87 -6.34
N ALA A 36 1.36 -5.40 -5.36
CA ALA A 36 1.55 -5.04 -3.96
C ALA A 36 2.99 -5.29 -3.50
N ARG A 37 3.56 -6.47 -3.79
CA ARG A 37 4.96 -6.78 -3.41
C ARG A 37 5.97 -5.83 -4.05
N ALA A 38 5.82 -5.55 -5.35
CA ALA A 38 6.74 -4.66 -6.06
C ALA A 38 6.63 -3.20 -5.58
N ALA A 39 5.41 -2.72 -5.30
CA ALA A 39 5.16 -1.40 -4.73
C ALA A 39 5.74 -1.27 -3.32
N THR A 40 5.50 -2.25 -2.45
CA THR A 40 6.06 -2.30 -1.09
C THR A 40 7.59 -2.27 -1.11
N ALA A 41 8.23 -3.08 -1.97
CA ALA A 41 9.69 -3.09 -2.09
C ALA A 41 10.24 -1.73 -2.58
N ARG A 42 9.57 -1.11 -3.55
CA ARG A 42 9.95 0.21 -4.09
C ARG A 42 9.81 1.33 -3.06
N LEU A 43 8.73 1.33 -2.28
CA LEU A 43 8.50 2.33 -1.24
C LEU A 43 9.45 2.12 -0.06
N ALA A 44 9.72 0.88 0.34
CA ALA A 44 10.73 0.55 1.36
C ALA A 44 12.13 1.03 0.94
N ALA A 45 12.53 0.79 -0.32
CA ALA A 45 13.80 1.30 -0.87
C ALA A 45 13.88 2.83 -0.92
N ALA A 46 12.73 3.53 -0.90
CA ALA A 46 12.63 4.98 -0.81
C ALA A 46 12.49 5.49 0.64
N GLY A 47 12.70 4.64 1.65
CA GLY A 47 12.57 4.99 3.06
C GLY A 47 11.12 5.20 3.53
N ARG A 48 10.17 4.51 2.88
CA ARG A 48 8.72 4.56 3.16
C ARG A 48 8.15 3.13 3.21
N PRO A 49 8.43 2.35 4.28
CA PRO A 49 7.85 1.01 4.40
C PRO A 49 6.31 1.09 4.41
N VAL A 50 5.66 0.12 3.78
CA VAL A 50 4.18 0.00 3.76
C VAL A 50 3.73 -0.76 5.00
N ASP A 51 2.83 -0.18 5.78
CA ASP A 51 2.29 -0.79 7.00
C ASP A 51 1.10 -1.71 6.69
N VAL A 52 0.24 -1.29 5.76
CA VAL A 52 -0.99 -1.99 5.42
C VAL A 52 -1.23 -1.94 3.91
N VAL A 53 -1.65 -3.07 3.34
CA VAL A 53 -2.20 -3.14 1.99
C VAL A 53 -3.70 -3.34 2.08
N VAL A 54 -4.47 -2.38 1.53
CA VAL A 54 -5.93 -2.42 1.45
C VAL A 54 -6.32 -2.67 0.01
N VAL A 55 -7.24 -3.60 -0.22
CA VAL A 55 -7.69 -3.97 -1.57
C VAL A 55 -9.21 -3.99 -1.62
N LEU A 56 -9.79 -3.48 -2.70
CA LEU A 56 -11.26 -3.50 -2.85
C LEU A 56 -11.77 -4.91 -3.10
N THR A 57 -11.02 -5.72 -3.86
CA THR A 57 -11.38 -7.11 -4.13
C THR A 57 -10.17 -8.03 -4.29
N LEU A 58 -10.39 -9.30 -4.00
CA LEU A 58 -9.44 -10.39 -4.20
C LEU A 58 -9.91 -11.26 -5.36
N ALA A 59 -9.11 -11.28 -6.42
CA ALA A 59 -9.33 -12.13 -7.59
C ALA A 59 -8.57 -13.45 -7.44
N ASP A 60 -8.91 -14.18 -6.38
CA ASP A 60 -8.36 -15.52 -6.12
C ASP A 60 -9.48 -16.54 -5.90
N ARG A 61 -9.56 -17.50 -6.82
CA ARG A 61 -10.53 -18.61 -6.78
C ARG A 61 -10.34 -19.53 -5.56
N ARG A 62 -9.17 -19.53 -4.91
CA ARG A 62 -8.85 -20.33 -3.72
C ARG A 62 -8.89 -19.52 -2.42
N ALA A 63 -8.49 -18.24 -2.44
CA ALA A 63 -8.52 -17.38 -1.24
C ALA A 63 -9.90 -16.75 -0.93
N GLN A 64 -10.93 -16.94 -1.78
CA GLN A 64 -12.33 -16.63 -1.42
C GLN A 64 -12.80 -17.34 -0.12
N ARG A 65 -12.06 -18.34 0.39
CA ARG A 65 -12.31 -19.02 1.66
C ARG A 65 -11.54 -18.45 2.87
N SER A 66 -10.61 -17.52 2.69
CA SER A 66 -9.70 -17.02 3.73
C SER A 66 -9.68 -15.49 3.83
N LEU A 67 -10.79 -14.84 3.52
CA LEU A 67 -10.91 -13.39 3.68
C LEU A 67 -11.07 -13.06 5.18
N VAL A 68 -10.00 -12.59 5.82
CA VAL A 68 -10.08 -11.99 7.15
C VAL A 68 -10.55 -10.56 6.98
N ARG A 69 -11.75 -10.27 7.47
CA ARG A 69 -12.27 -8.90 7.54
C ARG A 69 -11.48 -8.15 8.61
N VAL A 70 -10.57 -7.28 8.19
CA VAL A 70 -9.96 -6.29 9.09
C VAL A 70 -10.97 -5.14 9.22
N GLY A 71 -11.69 -5.11 10.35
CA GLY A 71 -12.52 -3.97 10.72
C GLY A 71 -11.67 -2.72 10.97
N THR A 72 -12.31 -1.56 11.04
CA THR A 72 -11.66 -0.33 11.51
C THR A 72 -11.11 -0.55 12.91
N VAL A 73 -9.80 -0.35 13.11
CA VAL A 73 -9.18 -0.42 14.44
C VAL A 73 -9.72 0.76 15.27
N PRO A 74 -10.53 0.52 16.33
CA PRO A 74 -10.94 1.59 17.23
C PRO A 74 -9.68 2.12 17.91
N GLY A 75 -9.39 3.40 17.72
CA GLY A 75 -8.18 4.01 18.28
C GLY A 75 -6.92 3.91 17.41
N ALA A 76 -7.05 3.64 16.11
CA ALA A 76 -5.93 3.90 15.19
C ALA A 76 -5.42 5.33 15.43
N PRO A 77 -4.12 5.53 15.68
CA PRO A 77 -3.59 6.85 15.97
C PRO A 77 -4.03 7.79 14.86
N ARG A 78 -4.60 8.95 15.24
CA ARG A 78 -4.88 10.01 14.27
C ARG A 78 -3.59 10.22 13.50
N HIS A 79 -3.65 10.03 12.19
CA HIS A 79 -2.45 10.04 11.37
C HIS A 79 -1.74 11.39 11.58
N PRO A 80 -0.48 11.43 12.07
CA PRO A 80 0.22 12.68 12.34
C PRO A 80 0.47 13.49 11.05
N CYS A 81 0.25 12.87 9.88
CA CYS A 81 0.15 13.51 8.57
C CYS A 81 -1.18 14.27 8.42
N GLY A 82 -1.48 15.21 9.31
CA GLY A 82 -2.58 16.15 9.16
C GLY A 82 -2.19 17.27 8.19
N ARG A 83 -3.02 17.47 7.15
CA ARG A 83 -3.06 18.55 6.13
C ARG A 83 -1.72 19.12 5.65
N ARG A 84 -1.49 19.00 4.33
CA ARG A 84 -0.62 19.96 3.63
C ARG A 84 -1.24 21.34 3.84
N ASP A 85 -0.58 22.22 4.58
CA ASP A 85 -0.79 23.65 4.41
C ASP A 85 -0.37 23.97 2.98
N VAL A 86 -1.37 24.19 2.13
CA VAL A 86 -1.16 24.73 0.79
C VAL A 86 -0.99 26.23 1.01
N ALA A 87 0.27 26.67 1.09
CA ALA A 87 0.61 28.08 0.92
C ALA A 87 0.52 28.46 -0.57
#